data_AF-A0A9D1H5C0-F1
#
_entry.id   AF-A0A9D1H5C0-F1
#
_cell.length_a   1.000
_cell.length_b   1.000
_cell.length_c   1.000
_cell.angle_alpha   90.00
_cell.angle_beta   90.00
_cell.angle_gamma   90.00
#
_symmetry.space_group_name_H-M   'P 1'
#
loop_
_entity.id
_entity.type
_entity.pdbx_description
1 polymer ?
#
loop_
_entity_poly.entity_id
_entity_poly.type
_entity_poly.pdbx_seq_one_letter_code
_entity_poly.pdbx_strand_id
1 'polypeptide(L)'
;LSAYAHTVLYTVVGTFINVLITALFAYPLSLKNLPGRKAWNFYVFFTMLFSGGLIPSYMMWSTTFHIKDTVFAQIVPTLLMSAMNVLLVRTYFATSIPDALFEAAQIDGASQLTIFRSIVIPLGKPILVTVGTFAALGYWNDWTNGLYYITKATNLFGIQNLLNRMVSDLQFLSQNASGLSTDATQMLAKTPTTAVQMAIAFVAILPILILFPFLQKYYSKGISLGAVK
;
A
#
# COMPACT_ATOMS: atom_id res chain seq x y z
N LEU A 1 16.56 15.02 5.37
CA LEU A 1 17.15 13.85 4.66
C LEU A 1 16.64 12.52 5.23
N SER A 2 16.64 12.33 6.56
CA SER A 2 16.15 11.11 7.22
C SER A 2 14.71 10.72 6.86
N ALA A 3 13.78 11.68 6.84
CA ALA A 3 12.37 11.40 6.53
C ALA A 3 12.14 10.87 5.11
N TYR A 4 12.90 11.35 4.12
CA TYR A 4 12.86 10.80 2.76
C TYR A 4 13.40 9.37 2.73
N ALA A 5 14.48 9.08 3.46
CA ALA A 5 15.01 7.72 3.57
C ALA A 5 14.01 6.77 4.22
N HIS A 6 13.31 7.21 5.27
CA HIS A 6 12.23 6.43 5.89
C HIS A 6 11.08 6.17 4.93
N THR A 7 10.60 7.19 4.21
CA THR A 7 9.55 7.00 3.19
C THR A 7 9.97 6.00 2.13
N VAL A 8 11.15 6.14 1.54
CA VAL A 8 11.63 5.19 0.53
C VAL A 8 11.74 3.78 1.11
N LEU A 9 12.25 3.63 2.33
CA LEU A 9 12.36 2.33 3.00
C LEU A 9 10.98 1.69 3.20
N TYR A 10 10.03 2.42 3.78
CA TYR A 10 8.69 1.90 4.04
C TYR A 10 7.95 1.57 2.73
N THR A 11 8.08 2.42 1.71
CA THR A 11 7.50 2.17 0.40
C THR A 11 8.08 0.92 -0.23
N VAL A 12 9.40 0.75 -0.29
CA VAL A 12 10.03 -0.41 -0.94
C VAL A 12 9.74 -1.69 -0.17
N VAL A 13 9.98 -1.71 1.14
CA VAL A 13 9.81 -2.91 1.96
C VAL A 13 8.33 -3.28 2.08
N GLY A 14 7.47 -2.31 2.38
CA GLY A 14 6.03 -2.52 2.48
C GLY A 14 5.42 -3.01 1.18
N THR A 15 5.78 -2.41 0.05
CA THR A 15 5.28 -2.85 -1.27
C THR A 15 5.71 -4.27 -1.59
N PHE A 16 6.99 -4.59 -1.37
CA PHE A 16 7.50 -5.93 -1.64
C PHE A 16 6.76 -6.99 -0.82
N ILE A 17 6.61 -6.76 0.48
CA ILE A 17 5.89 -7.69 1.37
C ILE A 17 4.41 -7.77 0.98
N ASN A 18 3.77 -6.63 0.65
CA ASN A 18 2.38 -6.60 0.21
C ASN A 18 2.15 -7.47 -1.02
N VAL A 19 2.95 -7.25 -2.08
CA VAL A 19 2.82 -8.00 -3.33
C VAL A 19 3.09 -9.49 -3.09
N LEU A 20 4.08 -9.82 -2.26
CA LEU A 20 4.42 -11.20 -1.94
C LEU A 20 3.27 -11.92 -1.21
N ILE A 21 2.73 -11.33 -0.15
CA ILE A 21 1.62 -11.92 0.62
C ILE A 21 0.36 -11.99 -0.25
N THR A 22 0.06 -10.92 -0.99
CA THR A 22 -1.08 -10.88 -1.91
C THR A 22 -0.99 -11.98 -2.95
N ALA A 23 0.17 -12.18 -3.59
CA ALA A 23 0.37 -13.24 -4.58
C ALA A 23 0.27 -14.64 -3.98
N LEU A 24 0.89 -14.86 -2.82
CA LEU A 24 0.84 -16.14 -2.10
C LEU A 24 -0.58 -16.52 -1.68
N PHE A 25 -1.38 -15.54 -1.27
CA PHE A 25 -2.75 -15.77 -0.86
C PHE A 25 -3.70 -15.91 -2.07
N ALA A 26 -3.51 -15.10 -3.11
CA ALA A 26 -4.33 -15.12 -4.32
C ALA A 26 -4.14 -16.39 -5.16
N TYR A 27 -2.94 -17.00 -5.16
CA TYR A 27 -2.64 -18.16 -6.00
C TYR A 27 -3.47 -19.41 -5.67
N PRO A 28 -3.53 -19.92 -4.43
CA PRO A 28 -4.39 -21.04 -4.10
C PRO A 28 -5.87 -20.75 -4.42
N LEU A 29 -6.32 -19.51 -4.20
CA LEU A 29 -7.68 -19.06 -4.49
C LEU A 29 -8.02 -19.00 -5.98
N SER A 30 -7.02 -18.88 -6.86
CA SER A 30 -7.22 -18.93 -8.31
C SER A 30 -7.45 -20.36 -8.81
N LEU A 31 -6.89 -21.37 -8.14
CA LEU A 31 -7.06 -22.77 -8.49
C LEU A 31 -8.52 -23.23 -8.32
N LYS A 32 -9.05 -23.94 -9.31
CA LYS A 32 -10.44 -24.45 -9.30
C LYS A 32 -10.65 -25.54 -8.24
N ASN A 33 -9.60 -26.30 -7.93
CA ASN A 33 -9.66 -27.50 -7.10
C ASN A 33 -9.42 -27.23 -5.61
N LEU A 34 -9.32 -25.96 -5.19
CA LEU A 34 -9.09 -25.62 -3.79
C LEU A 34 -10.32 -26.00 -2.93
N PRO A 35 -10.18 -26.87 -1.90
CA PRO A 35 -11.28 -27.18 -0.99
C PRO A 35 -11.71 -25.91 -0.24
N GLY A 36 -13.02 -25.68 -0.14
CA GLY A 36 -13.57 -24.50 0.55
C GLY A 36 -13.35 -23.17 -0.19
N ARG A 37 -12.98 -23.19 -1.48
CA ARG A 37 -12.75 -21.97 -2.29
C ARG A 37 -13.85 -20.91 -2.17
N LYS A 38 -15.12 -21.31 -2.15
CA LYS A 38 -16.25 -20.36 -2.03
C LYS A 38 -16.24 -19.65 -0.67
N ALA A 39 -15.96 -20.37 0.42
CA ALA A 39 -15.87 -19.80 1.76
C ALA A 39 -14.70 -18.83 1.88
N TRP A 40 -13.52 -19.18 1.37
CA TRP A 40 -12.37 -18.28 1.38
C TRP A 40 -12.58 -17.02 0.53
N ASN A 41 -13.18 -17.14 -0.67
CA ASN A 41 -13.52 -15.96 -1.48
C ASN A 41 -14.55 -15.07 -0.76
N PHE A 42 -15.56 -15.67 -0.14
CA PHE A 42 -16.53 -14.93 0.66
C PHE A 42 -15.85 -14.22 1.83
N TYR A 43 -14.92 -14.87 2.53
CA TYR A 43 -14.18 -14.26 3.64
C TYR A 43 -13.38 -13.03 3.18
N VAL A 44 -12.63 -13.11 2.09
CA VAL A 44 -11.89 -11.96 1.53
C VAL A 44 -12.85 -10.84 1.17
N PHE A 45 -13.93 -11.17 0.45
CA PHE A 45 -14.94 -10.18 0.06
C PHE A 45 -15.64 -9.55 1.27
N PHE A 46 -15.90 -10.34 2.31
CA PHE A 46 -16.48 -9.87 3.56
C PHE A 46 -15.58 -8.83 4.24
N THR A 47 -14.26 -9.07 4.33
CA THR A 47 -13.32 -8.11 4.91
C THR A 47 -13.20 -6.79 4.11
N MET A 48 -13.61 -6.80 2.83
CA MET A 48 -13.70 -5.58 2.04
C MET A 48 -14.92 -4.74 2.42
N LEU A 49 -16.04 -5.38 2.77
CA LEU A 49 -17.30 -4.72 3.13
C LEU A 49 -17.37 -4.35 4.61
N PHE A 50 -16.78 -5.17 5.46
CA PHE A 50 -16.84 -5.05 6.90
C PHE A 50 -15.42 -4.95 7.47
N SER A 51 -15.18 -3.90 8.26
CA SER A 51 -13.95 -3.75 9.03
C SER A 51 -14.29 -3.44 10.48
N GLY A 52 -13.39 -3.77 11.40
CA GLY A 52 -13.53 -3.41 12.82
C GLY A 52 -13.51 -1.90 13.07
N GLY A 53 -13.23 -1.07 12.06
CA GLY A 53 -13.10 0.37 12.21
C GLY A 53 -11.80 0.78 12.90
N LEU A 54 -11.63 2.09 13.05
CA LEU A 54 -10.37 2.68 13.50
C LEU A 54 -10.04 2.31 14.96
N ILE A 55 -10.99 2.44 15.89
CA ILE A 55 -10.74 2.27 17.33
C ILE A 55 -10.32 0.81 17.65
N PRO A 56 -11.06 -0.23 17.24
CA PRO A 56 -10.65 -1.61 17.49
C PRO A 56 -9.34 -1.98 16.80
N SER A 57 -9.13 -1.50 15.57
CA SER A 57 -7.86 -1.71 14.87
C SER A 57 -6.70 -1.06 15.62
N TYR A 58 -6.89 0.16 16.11
CA TYR A 58 -5.90 0.86 16.91
C TYR A 58 -5.58 0.10 18.20
N MET A 59 -6.59 -0.34 18.95
CA MET A 59 -6.39 -1.11 20.18
C MET A 59 -5.65 -2.43 19.92
N MET A 60 -5.99 -3.13 18.84
CA MET A 60 -5.32 -4.37 18.45
C MET A 60 -3.82 -4.14 18.20
N TRP A 61 -3.46 -3.14 17.40
CA TRP A 61 -2.07 -2.86 17.08
C TRP A 61 -1.28 -2.26 18.24
N SER A 62 -1.88 -1.32 18.98
CA SER A 62 -1.20 -0.61 20.06
C SER A 62 -1.10 -1.43 21.35
N THR A 63 -2.17 -2.13 21.74
CA THR A 63 -2.26 -2.81 23.04
C THR A 63 -1.95 -4.30 22.95
N THR A 64 -2.36 -4.99 21.88
CA THR A 64 -2.12 -6.44 21.77
C THR A 64 -0.77 -6.73 21.12
N PHE A 65 -0.51 -6.13 19.95
CA PHE A 65 0.74 -6.36 19.20
C PHE A 65 1.88 -5.43 19.62
N HIS A 66 1.61 -4.40 20.43
CA HIS A 66 2.63 -3.49 20.98
C HIS A 66 3.53 -2.84 19.91
N ILE A 67 3.02 -2.60 18.69
CA ILE A 67 3.83 -2.05 17.59
C ILE A 67 3.96 -0.52 17.63
N LYS A 68 3.36 0.13 18.63
CA LYS A 68 3.39 1.60 18.80
C LYS A 68 4.83 2.10 18.92
N ASP A 69 5.14 3.25 18.32
CA ASP A 69 6.47 3.87 18.32
C ASP A 69 7.59 3.00 17.71
N THR A 70 7.24 2.06 16.82
CA THR A 70 8.21 1.21 16.09
C THR A 70 8.13 1.42 14.57
N VAL A 71 9.15 0.94 13.85
CA VAL A 71 9.13 0.92 12.37
C VAL A 71 7.95 0.10 11.83
N PHE A 72 7.55 -0.96 12.53
CA PHE A 72 6.43 -1.80 12.11
C PHE A 72 5.09 -1.06 12.11
N ALA A 73 4.92 -0.04 12.94
CA ALA A 73 3.74 0.80 12.92
C ALA A 73 3.51 1.53 11.59
N GLN A 74 4.57 1.77 10.79
CA GLN A 74 4.46 2.38 9.46
C GLN A 74 4.23 1.36 8.36
N ILE A 75 4.70 0.12 8.55
CA ILE A 75 4.69 -0.90 7.49
C ILE A 75 3.46 -1.81 7.59
N VAL A 76 3.10 -2.22 8.81
CA VAL A 76 2.18 -3.35 9.03
C VAL A 76 0.70 -2.96 8.94
N PRO A 77 0.22 -1.92 9.65
CA PRO A 77 -1.21 -1.63 9.70
C PRO A 77 -1.77 -1.21 8.34
N THR A 78 -2.92 -1.78 7.97
CA THR A 78 -3.80 -1.37 6.85
C THR A 78 -3.25 -1.59 5.43
N LEU A 79 -1.94 -1.48 5.23
CA LEU A 79 -1.31 -1.44 3.91
C LEU A 79 -0.64 -2.74 3.49
N LEU A 80 -0.46 -3.71 4.40
CA LEU A 80 0.20 -4.98 4.06
C LEU A 80 -0.60 -5.84 3.07
N MET A 81 -1.92 -5.82 3.16
CA MET A 81 -2.76 -6.60 2.25
C MET A 81 -4.12 -5.94 2.12
N SER A 82 -4.60 -5.82 0.89
CA SER A 82 -5.94 -5.33 0.58
C SER A 82 -6.75 -6.44 -0.06
N ALA A 83 -7.98 -6.63 0.42
CA ALA A 83 -8.92 -7.59 -0.15
C ALA A 83 -9.16 -7.35 -1.64
N MET A 84 -9.24 -6.09 -2.07
CA MET A 84 -9.37 -5.74 -3.48
C MET A 84 -8.17 -6.20 -4.30
N ASN A 85 -6.95 -5.96 -3.82
CA ASN A 85 -5.73 -6.39 -4.50
C ASN A 85 -5.68 -7.92 -4.63
N VAL A 86 -6.03 -8.64 -3.57
CA VAL A 86 -6.12 -10.12 -3.59
C VAL A 86 -7.10 -10.59 -4.66
N LEU A 87 -8.31 -10.01 -4.73
CA LEU A 87 -9.33 -10.40 -5.71
C LEU A 87 -8.89 -10.09 -7.14
N LEU A 88 -8.20 -8.97 -7.38
CA LEU A 88 -7.65 -8.62 -8.68
C LEU A 88 -6.58 -9.62 -9.13
N VAL A 89 -5.57 -9.89 -8.28
CA VAL A 89 -4.51 -10.87 -8.59
C VAL A 89 -5.10 -12.26 -8.82
N ARG A 90 -6.00 -12.70 -7.94
CA ARG A 90 -6.66 -14.01 -8.06
C ARG A 90 -7.43 -14.14 -9.37
N THR A 91 -8.20 -13.11 -9.73
CA THR A 91 -8.99 -13.12 -10.97
C THR A 91 -8.10 -13.14 -12.18
N TYR A 92 -7.02 -12.36 -12.20
CA TYR A 92 -6.04 -12.40 -13.28
C TYR A 92 -5.38 -13.78 -13.41
N PHE A 93 -4.89 -14.37 -12.32
CA PHE A 93 -4.29 -15.70 -12.34
C PHE A 93 -5.27 -16.77 -12.83
N ALA A 94 -6.54 -16.70 -12.42
CA ALA A 94 -7.57 -17.65 -12.81
C ALA A 94 -8.03 -17.51 -14.27
N THR A 95 -7.86 -16.35 -14.90
CA THR A 95 -8.42 -16.06 -16.24
C THR A 95 -7.38 -15.91 -17.33
N SER A 96 -6.15 -15.52 -16.97
CA SER A 96 -5.08 -15.20 -17.93
C SER A 96 -4.07 -16.34 -18.08
N ILE A 97 -4.05 -17.30 -17.14
CA ILE A 97 -3.15 -18.45 -17.19
C ILE A 97 -3.97 -19.69 -17.62
N PRO A 98 -3.69 -20.29 -18.79
CA PRO A 98 -4.40 -21.46 -19.26
C PRO A 98 -4.26 -22.67 -18.32
N ASP A 99 -5.37 -23.39 -18.10
CA ASP A 99 -5.40 -24.60 -17.25
C ASP A 99 -4.42 -25.68 -17.73
N ALA A 100 -4.19 -25.78 -19.05
CA ALA A 100 -3.25 -26.72 -19.65
C ALA A 100 -1.81 -26.58 -19.14
N LEU A 101 -1.37 -25.37 -18.76
CA LEU A 101 -0.03 -25.18 -18.17
C LEU A 101 0.06 -25.79 -16.77
N PHE A 102 -1.03 -25.75 -16.00
CA PHE A 102 -1.09 -26.37 -14.68
C PHE A 102 -1.14 -27.89 -14.78
N GLU A 103 -1.86 -28.43 -15.76
CA GLU A 103 -1.96 -29.87 -16.00
C GLU A 103 -0.63 -30.44 -16.50
N ALA A 104 0.01 -29.79 -17.48
CA ALA A 104 1.32 -30.18 -17.98
C ALA A 104 2.37 -30.23 -16.86
N ALA A 105 2.43 -29.18 -16.03
CA ALA A 105 3.36 -29.15 -14.92
C ALA A 105 3.07 -30.22 -13.85
N GLN A 106 1.80 -30.60 -13.64
CA GLN A 106 1.44 -31.69 -12.74
C GLN A 106 1.82 -33.06 -13.31
N ILE A 107 1.69 -33.26 -14.62
CA ILE A 107 2.16 -34.47 -15.31
C ILE A 107 3.69 -34.60 -15.17
N ASP A 108 4.41 -33.48 -15.27
CA ASP A 108 5.86 -33.39 -15.05
C ASP A 108 6.26 -33.52 -13.57
N GLY A 109 5.31 -33.74 -12.65
CA GLY A 109 5.55 -33.92 -11.22
C GLY A 109 5.95 -32.63 -10.47
N ALA A 110 5.75 -31.45 -11.06
CA ALA A 110 6.10 -30.19 -10.44
C ALA A 110 5.24 -29.89 -9.21
N SER A 111 5.89 -29.54 -8.10
CA SER A 111 5.18 -29.09 -6.89
C SER A 111 4.41 -27.78 -7.12
N GLN A 112 3.37 -27.53 -6.31
CA GLN A 112 2.60 -26.28 -6.40
C GLN A 112 3.46 -25.02 -6.21
N LEU A 113 4.51 -25.09 -5.38
CA LEU A 113 5.44 -23.97 -5.20
C LEU A 113 6.32 -23.76 -6.44
N THR A 114 6.71 -24.85 -7.11
CA THR A 114 7.46 -24.81 -8.37
C THR A 114 6.61 -24.17 -9.48
N ILE A 115 5.34 -24.59 -9.61
CA ILE A 115 4.36 -24.03 -10.54
C ILE A 115 4.17 -22.54 -10.26
N PHE A 116 3.97 -22.17 -8.99
CA PHE A 116 3.82 -20.78 -8.58
C PHE A 116 5.00 -19.91 -9.01
N ARG A 117 6.23 -20.31 -8.68
CA ARG A 117 7.43 -19.52 -8.97
C ARG A 117 7.79 -19.49 -10.46
N SER A 118 7.60 -20.60 -11.17
CA SER A 118 8.12 -20.77 -12.54
C SER A 118 7.11 -20.43 -13.63
N ILE A 119 5.82 -20.52 -13.33
CA ILE A 119 4.73 -20.30 -14.31
C ILE A 119 3.89 -19.09 -13.88
N VAL A 120 3.34 -19.14 -12.67
CA VAL A 120 2.34 -18.14 -12.23
C VAL A 120 2.94 -16.77 -12.02
N ILE A 121 4.08 -16.66 -11.33
CA ILE A 121 4.74 -15.37 -11.10
C ILE A 121 5.19 -14.72 -12.43
N PRO A 122 5.86 -15.41 -13.37
CA PRO A 122 6.25 -14.82 -14.65
C PRO A 122 5.09 -14.36 -15.52
N LEU A 123 4.04 -15.18 -15.65
CA LEU A 123 2.84 -14.82 -16.42
C LEU A 123 1.97 -13.78 -15.71
N GLY A 124 2.02 -13.77 -14.37
CA GLY A 124 1.36 -12.82 -13.48
C GLY A 124 2.05 -11.46 -13.35
N LYS A 125 3.24 -11.27 -13.93
CA LYS A 125 4.00 -10.01 -13.82
C LYS A 125 3.16 -8.75 -14.07
N PRO A 126 2.30 -8.66 -15.11
CA PRO A 126 1.52 -7.45 -15.36
C PRO A 126 0.63 -7.06 -14.18
N ILE A 127 -0.12 -8.01 -13.60
CA ILE A 127 -1.01 -7.70 -12.47
C ILE A 127 -0.24 -7.42 -11.17
N LEU A 128 0.88 -8.10 -10.95
CA LEU A 128 1.73 -7.87 -9.78
C LEU A 128 2.38 -6.48 -9.81
N VAL A 129 2.75 -6.01 -11.00
CA VAL A 129 3.25 -4.64 -11.21
C VAL A 129 2.14 -3.61 -10.92
N THR A 130 0.91 -3.85 -11.38
CA THR A 130 -0.24 -2.97 -11.08
C THR A 130 -0.49 -2.88 -9.58
N VAL A 131 -0.63 -4.02 -8.90
CA VAL A 131 -0.88 -4.07 -7.45
C VAL A 131 0.30 -3.51 -6.65
N GLY A 132 1.53 -3.80 -7.08
CA GLY A 132 2.73 -3.20 -6.50
C GLY A 132 2.75 -1.69 -6.63
N THR A 133 2.27 -1.14 -7.74
CA THR A 133 2.12 0.32 -7.91
C THR A 133 1.10 0.89 -6.93
N PHE A 134 -0.07 0.26 -6.79
CA PHE A 134 -1.08 0.70 -5.82
C PHE A 134 -0.56 0.64 -4.37
N ALA A 135 0.14 -0.43 -4.01
CA ALA A 135 0.76 -0.55 -2.69
C ALA A 135 1.86 0.50 -2.49
N ALA A 136 2.72 0.73 -3.47
CA ALA A 136 3.78 1.75 -3.40
C ALA A 136 3.21 3.15 -3.21
N LEU A 137 2.17 3.50 -3.97
CA LEU A 137 1.49 4.80 -3.81
C LEU A 137 0.79 4.90 -2.46
N GLY A 138 0.20 3.80 -1.97
CA GLY A 138 -0.38 3.72 -0.63
C GLY A 138 0.64 4.02 0.45
N TYR A 139 1.78 3.33 0.46
CA TYR A 139 2.85 3.56 1.44
C TYR A 139 3.51 4.93 1.30
N TRP A 140 3.73 5.43 0.08
CA TRP A 140 4.34 6.75 -0.11
C TRP A 140 3.47 7.88 0.44
N ASN A 141 2.15 7.77 0.25
CA ASN A 141 1.19 8.77 0.67
C ASN A 141 0.63 8.52 2.08
N ASP A 142 1.15 7.51 2.80
CA ASP A 142 0.68 7.21 4.13
C ASP A 142 1.20 8.24 5.14
N TRP A 143 0.28 9.02 5.67
CA TRP A 143 0.51 9.86 6.85
C TRP A 143 -0.27 9.39 8.07
N THR A 144 -1.29 8.57 7.83
CA THR A 144 -2.32 8.18 8.79
C THR A 144 -1.77 7.21 9.83
N ASN A 145 -0.96 6.23 9.41
CA ASN A 145 -0.36 5.31 10.37
C ASN A 145 0.60 6.03 11.33
N GLY A 146 1.36 7.01 10.84
CA GLY A 146 2.21 7.84 11.72
C GLY A 146 1.43 8.73 12.67
N LEU A 147 0.28 9.25 12.25
CA LEU A 147 -0.58 10.01 13.16
C LEU A 147 -1.10 9.12 14.31
N TYR A 148 -1.49 7.88 14.01
CA TYR A 148 -2.11 7.02 15.01
C TYR A 148 -1.11 6.28 15.88
N TYR A 149 -0.05 5.73 15.30
CA TYR A 149 0.80 4.74 15.98
C TYR A 149 2.16 5.27 16.42
N ILE A 150 2.53 6.50 16.07
CA ILE A 150 3.79 7.12 16.51
C ILE A 150 3.45 8.32 17.40
N THR A 151 3.96 8.32 18.63
CA THR A 151 3.75 9.40 19.60
C THR A 151 5.07 9.99 20.08
N LYS A 152 6.07 9.16 20.39
CA LYS A 152 7.38 9.58 20.92
C LYS A 152 8.47 9.49 19.86
N ALA A 153 8.44 8.47 19.01
CA ALA A 153 9.48 8.19 18.02
C ALA A 153 9.29 9.00 16.72
N THR A 154 9.22 10.33 16.83
CA THR A 154 8.96 11.24 15.69
C THR A 154 10.05 11.20 14.62
N ASN A 155 11.23 10.67 14.95
CA ASN A 155 12.30 10.39 14.01
C ASN A 155 11.93 9.31 12.97
N LEU A 156 10.91 8.49 13.23
CA LEU A 156 10.42 7.46 12.32
C LEU A 156 9.47 7.99 11.24
N PHE A 157 9.12 9.28 11.28
CA PHE A 157 8.20 9.88 10.32
C PHE A 157 8.75 9.88 8.91
N GLY A 158 7.88 9.49 7.97
CA GLY A 158 8.07 9.75 6.55
C GLY A 158 7.80 11.20 6.21
N ILE A 159 8.14 11.58 4.97
CA ILE A 159 7.93 12.93 4.46
C ILE A 159 6.46 13.37 4.56
N GLN A 160 5.52 12.46 4.26
CA GLN A 160 4.10 12.77 4.27
C GLN A 160 3.58 13.02 5.70
N ASN A 161 4.08 12.30 6.71
CA ASN A 161 3.74 12.58 8.11
C ASN A 161 4.25 13.95 8.55
N LEU A 162 5.50 14.30 8.20
CA LEU A 162 6.09 15.58 8.58
C LEU A 162 5.34 16.76 7.97
N LEU A 163 5.02 16.68 6.67
CA LEU A 163 4.32 17.76 5.99
C LEU A 163 2.90 17.94 6.52
N ASN A 164 2.16 16.85 6.78
CA ASN A 164 0.83 16.94 7.39
C ASN A 164 0.90 17.51 8.81
N ARG A 165 1.89 17.10 9.61
CA ARG A 165 2.11 17.66 10.94
C ARG A 165 2.38 19.16 10.89
N MET A 166 3.21 19.64 9.96
CA MET A 166 3.43 21.07 9.76
C MET A 166 2.14 21.82 9.45
N VAL A 167 1.28 21.29 8.58
CA VAL A 167 -0.03 21.91 8.29
C VAL A 167 -0.90 21.96 9.55
N SER A 168 -0.97 20.88 10.33
CA SER A 168 -1.73 20.84 11.58
C SER A 168 -1.19 21.83 12.63
N ASP A 169 0.12 21.90 12.79
CA ASP A 169 0.78 22.81 13.73
C ASP A 169 0.50 24.29 13.32
N LEU A 170 0.56 24.60 12.02
CA LEU A 170 0.23 25.95 11.52
C LEU A 170 -1.26 26.30 11.72
N GLN A 171 -2.17 25.36 11.49
CA GLN A 171 -3.60 25.57 11.74
C GLN A 171 -3.88 25.82 13.22
N PHE A 172 -3.24 25.07 14.11
CA PHE A 172 -3.37 25.25 15.55
C PHE A 172 -2.91 26.65 15.99
N LEU A 173 -1.75 27.11 15.49
CA LEU A 173 -1.24 28.44 15.79
C LEU A 173 -2.15 29.55 15.24
N SER A 174 -2.70 29.38 14.04
CA SER A 174 -3.63 30.34 13.44
C SER A 174 -4.96 30.43 14.19
N GLN A 175 -5.48 29.32 14.72
CA GLN A 175 -6.75 29.30 15.44
C GLN A 175 -6.63 29.82 16.88
N ASN A 176 -5.45 29.70 17.49
CA ASN A 176 -5.16 30.21 18.83
C ASN A 176 -4.48 31.61 18.81
N ALA A 177 -4.48 32.27 17.64
CA ALA A 177 -3.87 33.58 17.43
C ALA A 177 -4.48 34.73 18.26
N SER A 178 -5.64 34.49 18.91
CA SER A 178 -6.33 35.46 19.77
C SER A 178 -5.59 35.79 21.07
N GLY A 179 -4.59 35.00 21.48
CA GLY A 179 -3.73 35.25 22.64
C GLY A 179 -2.28 35.65 22.31
N LEU A 180 -1.94 35.79 21.03
CA LEU A 180 -0.58 36.12 20.57
C LEU A 180 -0.39 37.64 20.41
N SER A 181 0.83 38.12 20.72
CA SER A 181 1.22 39.52 20.51
C SER A 181 1.11 39.91 19.04
N THR A 182 0.83 41.18 18.74
CA THR A 182 0.60 41.70 17.38
C THR A 182 1.72 41.35 16.38
N ASP A 183 2.98 41.30 16.82
CA ASP A 183 4.12 40.86 15.99
C ASP A 183 4.07 39.37 15.63
N ALA A 184 3.64 38.52 16.58
CA ALA A 184 3.52 37.09 16.35
C ALA A 184 2.34 36.77 15.42
N THR A 185 1.23 37.52 15.52
CA THR A 185 0.10 37.43 14.59
C THR A 185 0.50 37.82 13.17
N GLN A 186 1.37 38.83 12.99
CA GLN A 186 1.91 39.20 11.68
C GLN A 186 2.90 38.17 11.12
N MET A 187 3.70 37.50 11.96
CA MET A 187 4.57 36.40 11.52
C MET A 187 3.78 35.15 11.12
N LEU A 188 2.68 34.84 11.82
CA LEU A 188 1.77 33.76 11.45
C LEU A 188 1.05 34.04 10.13
N ALA A 189 0.61 35.28 9.89
CA ALA A 189 0.03 35.70 8.61
C ALA A 189 1.03 35.61 7.43
N LYS A 190 2.33 35.76 7.71
CA LYS A 190 3.42 35.58 6.74
C LYS A 190 3.88 34.12 6.58
N THR A 191 3.40 33.20 7.41
CA THR A 191 3.81 31.79 7.32
C THR A 191 2.99 31.11 6.23
N PRO A 192 3.60 30.70 5.11
CA PRO A 192 2.85 30.33 3.92
C PRO A 192 2.30 28.89 4.05
N THR A 193 1.13 28.76 4.68
CA THR A 193 0.35 27.51 4.74
C THR A 193 0.10 26.94 3.34
N THR A 194 -0.18 27.82 2.37
CA THR A 194 -0.32 27.46 0.96
C THR A 194 0.97 26.87 0.38
N ALA A 195 2.15 27.36 0.73
CA ALA A 195 3.40 26.79 0.24
C ALA A 195 3.63 25.37 0.77
N VAL A 196 3.28 25.10 2.04
CA VAL A 196 3.36 23.74 2.60
C VAL A 196 2.36 22.79 1.91
N GLN A 197 1.14 23.25 1.63
CA GLN A 197 0.15 22.47 0.87
C GLN A 197 0.63 22.17 -0.55
N MET A 198 1.23 23.13 -1.24
CA MET A 198 1.83 22.93 -2.56
C MET A 198 3.01 21.97 -2.51
N ALA A 199 3.83 22.02 -1.45
CA ALA A 199 4.90 21.06 -1.23
C ALA A 199 4.37 19.64 -1.02
N ILE A 200 3.28 19.45 -0.27
CA ILE A 200 2.59 18.16 -0.12
C ILE A 200 2.15 17.62 -1.48
N ALA A 201 1.47 18.45 -2.28
CA ALA A 201 0.99 18.05 -3.59
C ALA A 201 2.15 17.62 -4.51
N PHE A 202 3.25 18.36 -4.48
CA PHE A 202 4.45 18.04 -5.26
C PHE A 202 5.12 16.73 -4.81
N VAL A 203 5.28 16.53 -3.50
CA VAL A 203 5.86 15.30 -2.96
C VAL A 203 4.97 14.08 -3.21
N ALA A 204 3.64 14.26 -3.18
CA ALA A 204 2.67 13.20 -3.45
C ALA A 204 2.72 12.69 -4.91
N ILE A 205 2.95 13.58 -5.89
CA ILE A 205 2.98 13.22 -7.32
C ILE A 205 4.33 12.68 -7.78
N LEU A 206 5.41 12.99 -7.07
CA LEU A 206 6.79 12.65 -7.44
C LEU A 206 7.03 11.15 -7.76
N PRO A 207 6.52 10.18 -6.97
CA PRO A 207 6.70 8.76 -7.28
C PRO A 207 5.98 8.35 -8.55
N ILE A 208 4.80 8.92 -8.81
CA ILE A 208 4.03 8.63 -10.01
C ILE A 208 4.84 9.05 -11.24
N LEU A 209 5.41 10.26 -11.20
CA LEU A 209 6.25 10.76 -12.30
C LEU A 209 7.48 9.87 -12.55
N ILE A 210 8.11 9.36 -11.48
CA ILE A 210 9.26 8.46 -11.60
C ILE A 210 8.85 7.09 -12.11
N LEU A 211 7.76 6.51 -11.59
CA LEU A 211 7.33 5.14 -11.93
C LEU A 211 6.67 5.05 -13.30
N PHE A 212 5.92 6.06 -13.72
CA PHE A 212 5.16 6.07 -14.98
C PHE A 212 5.93 5.57 -16.21
N PRO A 213 7.15 6.06 -16.53
CA PRO A 213 7.91 5.56 -17.68
C PRO A 213 8.27 4.07 -17.60
N PHE A 214 8.53 3.55 -16.39
CA PHE A 214 8.85 2.13 -16.20
C PHE A 214 7.61 1.25 -16.32
N LEU A 215 6.46 1.76 -15.85
CA LEU A 215 5.18 1.03 -15.86
C LEU A 215 4.54 0.98 -17.25
N GLN A 216 4.80 1.99 -18.11
CA GLN A 216 4.22 2.11 -19.46
C GLN A 216 4.40 0.82 -20.29
N LYS A 217 5.57 0.18 -20.23
CA LYS A 217 5.88 -1.06 -20.97
C LYS A 217 5.05 -2.26 -20.50
N TYR A 218 4.66 -2.31 -19.23
CA TYR A 218 3.85 -3.39 -18.67
C TYR A 218 2.36 -3.17 -18.94
N TYR A 219 1.90 -1.93 -18.87
CA TYR A 219 0.52 -1.57 -19.20
C TYR A 219 0.22 -1.72 -20.70
N SER A 220 1.13 -1.32 -21.58
CA SER A 220 0.93 -1.47 -23.04
C SER A 220 0.81 -2.93 -23.47
N LYS A 221 1.56 -3.84 -22.83
CA LYS A 221 1.48 -5.29 -23.08
C LYS A 221 0.21 -5.93 -22.52
N GLY A 222 -0.28 -5.47 -21.38
CA GLY A 222 -1.53 -5.93 -20.80
C GLY A 222 -2.74 -5.59 -21.68
N ILE A 223 -2.76 -4.38 -22.24
CA ILE A 223 -3.82 -3.94 -23.16
C ILE A 223 -3.75 -4.69 -24.49
N SER A 224 -2.56 -4.94 -25.05
CA SER A 224 -2.43 -5.68 -26.31
C SER A 224 -2.85 -7.15 -26.21
N LEU A 225 -2.69 -7.80 -25.06
CA LEU A 225 -3.16 -9.18 -24.83
C LEU A 225 -4.67 -9.25 -24.57
N GLY A 226 -5.29 -8.20 -24.00
CA GLY A 226 -6.74 -8.11 -23.82
C GLY A 226 -7.52 -7.75 -25.09
N ALA A 227 -6.87 -7.10 -26.06
CA ALA A 227 -7.44 -6.74 -27.35
C ALA A 227 -7.42 -7.89 -28.39
N VAL A 228 -6.68 -8.97 -28.11
CA VAL A 228 -6.75 -10.22 -28.88
C VAL A 228 -7.66 -11.19 -28.15
N LYS A 229 -8.96 -10.86 -28.14
CA LYS A 229 -10.06 -11.76 -27.86
C LYS A 229 -11.08 -11.63 -28.97
#